data_AF-A0A671LGJ7-F1
#
_entry.id   AF-A0A671LGJ7-F1
#
_cell.length_a   1.000
_cell.length_b   1.000
_cell.length_c   1.000
_cell.angle_alpha   90.00
_cell.angle_beta   90.00
_cell.angle_gamma   90.00
#
_symmetry.space_group_name_H-M   'P 1'
#
loop_
_entity.id
_entity.type
_entity.pdbx_description
1 polymer ?
#
loop_
_entity_poly.entity_id
_entity_poly.type
_entity_poly.pdbx_seq_one_letter_code
_entity_poly.pdbx_strand_id
1 'polypeptide(L)'
;MLLRTGLREEGLFRLAAAASVVKKLKSCLDSGTVDQNVFSYDPHAVAGALKCYLRELPEPLMTFELYNDWFKAAAEKETDEKLKQLRTVLQKLPTENYNNLR
;
A
#
# COMPACT_ATOMS: atom_id res chain seq x y z
N MET A 1 13.39 3.59 -2.74
CA MET A 1 13.68 4.90 -2.10
C MET A 1 13.22 4.90 -0.64
N LEU A 2 11.93 4.70 -0.33
CA LEU A 2 11.41 4.66 1.04
C LEU A 2 12.19 3.76 2.01
N LEU A 3 12.49 2.52 1.63
CA LEU A 3 13.29 1.61 2.47
C LEU A 3 14.74 2.07 2.71
N ARG A 4 15.31 2.85 1.79
CA ARG A 4 16.71 3.31 1.86
C ARG A 4 16.85 4.64 2.60
N THR A 5 15.91 5.56 2.39
CA THR A 5 16.02 6.96 2.85
C THR A 5 14.84 7.44 3.67
N GLY A 6 13.65 6.84 3.54
CA GLY A 6 12.43 7.30 4.20
C GLY A 6 12.22 6.77 5.62
N LEU A 7 12.90 5.70 6.04
CA LEU A 7 12.68 5.07 7.35
C LEU A 7 13.01 5.96 8.56
N ARG A 8 13.85 6.99 8.36
CA ARG A 8 14.20 7.97 9.39
C ARG A 8 13.35 9.25 9.31
N GLU A 9 12.48 9.35 8.31
CA GLU A 9 11.62 10.51 8.13
C GLU A 9 10.49 10.49 9.15
N GLU A 10 10.33 11.59 9.89
CA GLU A 10 9.28 11.69 10.89
C GLU A 10 7.91 11.73 10.22
N GLY A 11 6.98 10.90 10.70
CA GLY A 11 5.62 10.91 10.17
C GLY A 11 5.52 10.41 8.73
N LEU A 12 6.45 9.56 8.27
CA LEU A 12 6.27 8.82 7.03
C LEU A 12 4.89 8.13 6.99
N PHE A 13 4.23 8.18 5.83
CA PHE A 13 2.84 7.75 5.62
C PHE A 13 1.75 8.53 6.39
N ARG A 14 2.08 9.29 7.44
CA ARG A 14 1.17 10.17 8.19
C ARG A 14 1.10 11.58 7.59
N LEU A 15 2.25 12.23 7.41
CA LEU A 15 2.35 13.56 6.82
C LEU A 15 2.18 13.48 5.30
N ALA A 16 1.55 14.52 4.74
CA ALA A 16 1.29 14.63 3.32
C ALA A 16 2.24 15.65 2.68
N ALA A 17 2.81 15.26 1.54
CA ALA A 17 3.45 16.21 0.64
C ALA A 17 2.41 17.07 -0.08
N ALA A 18 2.87 18.10 -0.78
CA ALA A 18 2.02 18.91 -1.64
C ALA A 18 1.33 18.04 -2.71
N ALA A 19 0.01 18.21 -2.86
CA ALA A 19 -0.80 17.42 -3.80
C ALA A 19 -0.31 17.53 -5.26
N SER A 20 0.22 18.69 -5.66
CA SER A 20 0.82 18.91 -6.97
C SER A 20 2.04 18.02 -7.21
N VAL A 21 2.88 17.81 -6.19
CA VAL A 21 4.08 16.96 -6.24
C VAL A 21 3.67 15.49 -6.36
N VAL A 22 2.71 15.03 -5.55
CA VAL A 22 2.17 13.67 -5.63
C VAL A 22 1.55 13.41 -7.01
N LYS A 23 0.77 14.36 -7.55
CA LYS A 23 0.16 14.25 -8.87
C LYS A 23 1.20 14.17 -9.99
N LYS A 24 2.25 15.00 -9.93
CA LYS A 24 3.36 14.95 -10.89
C LYS A 24 4.06 13.59 -10.83
N LEU A 25 4.37 13.11 -9.62
CA LEU A 25 5.02 11.81 -9.43
C LEU A 25 4.19 10.66 -9.98
N LYS A 26 2.88 10.66 -9.71
CA LYS A 26 1.93 9.68 -10.26
C LYS A 26 1.96 9.71 -11.80
N SER A 27 1.85 10.88 -12.41
CA SER A 27 1.88 10.99 -13.87
C SER A 27 3.17 10.45 -14.49
N CYS A 28 4.32 10.65 -13.83
CA CYS A 28 5.60 10.08 -14.28
C CYS A 28 5.63 8.56 -14.16
N LEU A 29 5.03 7.99 -13.11
CA LEU A 29 4.89 6.54 -12.95
C LEU A 29 3.98 5.95 -14.02
N ASP A 30 2.82 6.57 -14.25
CA ASP A 30 1.83 6.14 -15.23
C ASP A 30 2.39 6.17 -16.67
N SER A 31 3.28 7.13 -16.97
CA SER A 31 3.94 7.24 -18.27
C SER A 31 5.20 6.37 -18.41
N GLY A 32 5.57 5.60 -17.37
CA GLY A 32 6.81 4.81 -17.32
C GLY A 32 8.09 5.65 -17.30
N THR A 33 7.98 6.98 -17.14
CA THR A 33 9.09 7.92 -17.15
C THR A 33 9.58 8.13 -15.72
N VAL A 34 10.22 7.10 -15.17
CA VAL A 34 10.73 7.12 -13.79
C VAL A 34 12.03 7.90 -13.73
N ASP A 35 11.95 9.23 -13.65
CA ASP A 35 13.12 10.07 -13.35
C ASP A 35 13.49 9.90 -11.89
N GLN A 36 14.59 9.17 -11.62
CA GLN A 36 15.10 8.89 -10.28
C GLN A 36 15.31 10.15 -9.44
N ASN A 37 15.56 11.30 -10.07
CA ASN A 37 15.70 12.57 -9.38
C ASN A 37 14.36 13.07 -8.82
N VAL A 38 13.23 12.81 -9.48
CA VAL A 38 11.90 13.20 -8.96
C VAL A 38 11.54 12.37 -7.72
N PHE A 39 12.01 11.13 -7.65
CA PHE A 39 11.82 10.25 -6.48
C PHE A 39 12.77 10.56 -5.32
N SER A 40 13.84 11.35 -5.51
CA SER A 40 14.84 11.54 -4.45
C SER A 40 14.53 12.68 -3.46
N TYR A 41 13.61 13.58 -3.78
CA TYR A 41 13.47 14.83 -2.99
C TYR A 41 12.53 14.75 -1.79
N ASP A 42 11.43 14.00 -1.89
CA ASP A 42 10.40 14.02 -0.84
C ASP A 42 9.85 12.61 -0.55
N PRO A 43 10.24 11.99 0.58
CA PRO A 43 9.73 10.68 0.98
C PRO A 43 8.22 10.70 1.26
N HIS A 44 7.63 11.82 1.69
CA HIS A 44 6.19 11.95 1.87
C HIS A 44 5.45 11.97 0.54
N ALA A 45 6.06 12.51 -0.52
CA ALA A 45 5.49 12.48 -1.86
C ALA A 45 5.46 11.05 -2.41
N VAL A 46 6.55 10.29 -2.24
CA VAL A 46 6.62 8.88 -2.66
C VAL A 46 5.65 8.02 -1.85
N ALA A 47 5.57 8.22 -0.54
CA ALA A 47 4.56 7.56 0.31
C ALA A 47 3.13 7.93 -0.11
N GLY A 48 2.90 9.19 -0.48
CA GLY A 48 1.64 9.69 -1.01
C GLY A 48 1.25 8.99 -2.32
N ALA A 49 2.17 8.88 -3.27
CA ALA A 49 1.94 8.20 -4.54
C ALA A 49 1.65 6.71 -4.35
N LEU A 50 2.37 6.01 -3.46
CA LEU A 50 2.08 4.61 -3.12
C LEU A 50 0.67 4.45 -2.51
N LYS A 51 0.26 5.34 -1.61
CA LYS A 51 -1.11 5.33 -1.07
C LYS A 51 -2.16 5.58 -2.15
N CYS A 52 -1.89 6.47 -3.11
CA CYS A 52 -2.79 6.70 -4.25
C CYS A 52 -2.91 5.46 -5.12
N TYR A 53 -1.80 4.83 -5.49
CA TYR A 53 -1.78 3.59 -6.25
C TYR A 53 -2.70 2.53 -5.64
N LEU A 54 -2.54 2.23 -4.34
CA LEU A 54 -3.36 1.22 -3.65
C LEU A 54 -4.85 1.57 -3.59
N ARG A 55 -5.19 2.87 -3.47
CA ARG A 55 -6.57 3.35 -3.37
C ARG A 55 -7.27 3.41 -4.73
N GLU A 56 -6.50 3.61 -5.81
CA GLU A 56 -7.03 3.81 -7.16
C GLU A 56 -7.04 2.52 -7.99
N LEU A 57 -6.65 1.38 -7.40
CA LEU A 57 -6.84 0.07 -8.02
C LEU A 57 -8.32 -0.15 -8.38
N PRO A 58 -8.64 -0.82 -9.51
CA PRO A 58 -10.02 -1.14 -9.88
C PRO A 58 -10.78 -1.95 -8.81
N GLU A 59 -10.04 -2.75 -8.06
CA GLU A 59 -10.49 -3.51 -6.90
C GLU A 59 -9.50 -3.27 -5.74
N PRO A 60 -9.93 -3.16 -4.47
CA PRO A 60 -9.01 -3.07 -3.35
C PRO A 60 -8.04 -4.25 -3.34
N LEU A 61 -6.81 -4.01 -2.87
CA LEU A 61 -5.76 -5.02 -2.78
C LEU A 61 -6.23 -6.30 -2.07
N MET A 62 -7.08 -6.16 -1.05
CA MET A 62 -7.63 -7.26 -0.25
C MET A 62 -8.93 -7.86 -0.82
N THR A 63 -9.34 -7.47 -2.03
CA THR A 63 -10.54 -7.87 -2.79
C THR A 63 -11.88 -7.50 -2.14
N PHE A 64 -12.92 -7.32 -2.95
CA PHE A 64 -14.28 -7.13 -2.42
C PHE A 64 -14.86 -8.45 -1.90
N GLU A 65 -14.55 -9.55 -2.58
CA GLU A 65 -15.07 -10.88 -2.25
C GLU A 65 -14.68 -11.32 -0.84
N LEU A 66 -13.43 -11.09 -0.44
CA LEU A 66 -12.92 -11.50 0.88
C LEU A 66 -13.20 -10.48 1.99
N TYR A 67 -13.92 -9.39 1.73
CA TYR A 67 -14.16 -8.33 2.73
C TYR A 67 -14.72 -8.89 4.04
N ASN A 68 -15.80 -9.68 3.98
CA ASN A 68 -16.43 -10.26 5.17
C ASN A 68 -15.51 -11.28 5.87
N ASP A 69 -14.71 -12.02 5.10
CA ASP A 69 -13.73 -12.97 5.64
C ASP A 69 -12.65 -12.25 6.45
N TRP A 70 -12.14 -11.11 5.97
CA TRP A 70 -11.18 -10.27 6.70
C TRP A 70 -11.76 -9.74 8.00
N PHE A 71 -12.99 -9.20 7.97
CA PHE A 71 -13.64 -8.67 9.17
C PHE A 71 -13.90 -9.76 10.20
N LYS A 72 -14.35 -10.95 9.75
CA LYS A 72 -14.56 -12.10 10.63
C LYS A 72 -13.25 -12.53 11.29
N ALA A 73 -12.18 -12.68 10.52
CA ALA A 73 -10.88 -13.05 11.05
C ALA A 73 -10.32 -12.01 12.04
N ALA A 74 -10.50 -10.71 11.75
CA ALA A 74 -10.04 -9.63 12.62
C ALA A 74 -10.83 -9.54 13.95
N ALA A 75 -12.11 -9.95 13.94
CA ALA A 75 -12.99 -9.94 15.10
C ALA A 75 -12.75 -11.09 16.10
N GLU A 76 -11.94 -12.09 15.73
CA GLU A 76 -11.56 -13.19 16.63
C GLU A 76 -10.89 -12.64 17.90
N LYS A 77 -11.14 -13.26 19.06
CA LYS A 77 -10.59 -12.82 20.34
C LYS A 77 -9.28 -13.54 20.65
N GLU A 78 -9.24 -14.82 20.36
CA GLU A 78 -8.05 -15.63 20.58
C GLU A 78 -6.97 -15.32 19.54
N THR A 79 -5.76 -15.01 20.00
CA THR A 79 -4.71 -14.50 19.12
C THR A 79 -4.24 -15.55 18.12
N ASP A 80 -4.08 -16.80 18.57
CA ASP A 80 -3.64 -17.90 17.71
C ASP A 80 -4.69 -18.24 16.65
N GLU A 81 -5.96 -18.27 17.05
CA GLU A 81 -7.06 -18.54 16.12
C GLU A 81 -7.26 -17.37 15.15
N LYS A 82 -7.09 -16.12 15.60
CA LYS A 82 -7.07 -14.93 14.74
C LYS A 82 -5.98 -15.03 13.67
N LEU A 83 -4.75 -15.37 14.07
CA LEU A 83 -3.64 -15.52 13.13
C LEU A 83 -3.89 -16.63 12.12
N LYS A 84 -4.46 -17.76 12.57
CA LYS A 84 -4.84 -18.88 11.70
C LYS A 84 -5.92 -18.49 10.69
N GLN A 85 -6.95 -17.77 11.14
CA GLN A 85 -8.01 -17.28 10.25
C GLN A 85 -7.46 -16.28 9.25
N LEU A 86 -6.66 -15.29 9.68
CA LEU A 86 -6.03 -14.31 8.77
C LEU A 86 -5.14 -14.99 7.72
N ARG A 87 -4.35 -15.99 8.12
CA ARG A 87 -3.55 -16.81 7.17
C ARG A 87 -4.42 -17.57 6.17
N THR A 88 -5.57 -18.07 6.61
CA THR A 88 -6.52 -18.76 5.74
C THR A 88 -7.09 -17.79 4.71
N VAL A 89 -7.46 -16.57 5.11
CA VAL A 89 -7.94 -15.55 4.16
C VAL A 89 -6.84 -15.10 3.20
N LEU A 90 -5.60 -14.92 3.69
CA LEU A 90 -4.43 -14.65 2.84
C LEU A 90 -4.24 -15.69 1.74
N GLN A 91 -4.44 -16.98 2.03
CA GLN A 91 -4.31 -18.06 1.06
C GLN A 91 -5.40 -18.07 -0.02
N LYS A 92 -6.52 -17.38 0.21
CA LYS A 92 -7.60 -17.23 -0.78
C LYS A 92 -7.38 -16.06 -1.74
N LEU A 93 -6.43 -15.16 -1.46
CA LEU A 93 -6.16 -14.03 -2.34
C LEU A 93 -5.68 -14.51 -3.72
N PRO A 94 -6.09 -13.83 -4.81
CA PRO A 94 -5.47 -14.03 -6.10
C PRO A 94 -3.95 -13.82 -6.02
N THR A 95 -3.20 -14.57 -6.84
CA THR A 95 -1.73 -14.58 -6.79
C THR A 95 -1.13 -13.17 -6.94
N GLU A 96 -1.68 -12.34 -7.83
CA GLU A 96 -1.21 -10.97 -8.04
C GLU A 96 -1.44 -10.06 -6.83
N ASN A 97 -2.62 -10.15 -6.22
CA ASN A 97 -2.96 -9.42 -4.99
C ASN A 97 -2.06 -9.86 -3.82
N TYR A 98 -1.85 -11.18 -3.68
CA TYR A 98 -0.96 -11.73 -2.66
C TYR A 98 0.48 -11.27 -2.85
N ASN A 99 0.99 -11.31 -4.08
CA ASN A 99 2.35 -10.88 -4.40
C ASN A 99 2.57 -9.38 -4.13
N ASN A 100 1.55 -8.56 -4.33
CA ASN A 100 1.61 -7.12 -4.06
C ASN A 100 1.49 -6.80 -2.56
N LEU A 101 0.79 -7.63 -1.79
CA LEU A 101 0.64 -7.46 -0.34
C LEU A 101 1.87 -7.92 0.47
N ARG A 102 2.65 -8.87 -0.05
CA ARG A 102 3.76 -9.54 0.66
C ARG A 102 4.99 -8.66 0.87
#